data_AF-A0A836S706-F1
#
_entry.id   AF-A0A836S706-F1
#
_cell.length_a   1.000
_cell.length_b   1.000
_cell.length_c   1.000
_cell.angle_alpha   90.00
_cell.angle_beta   90.00
_cell.angle_gamma   90.00
#
_symmetry.space_group_name_H-M   'P 1'
#
loop_
_entity.id
_entity.type
_entity.pdbx_description
1 polymer ?
#
loop_
_entity_poly.entity_id
_entity_poly.type
_entity_poly.pdbx_seq_one_letter_code
_entity_poly.pdbx_strand_id
1 'polypeptide(L)'
;MASPDLSCPIYHVLSLINDISHDQLWFAQSGNDLGIQVIGTQDIVTIQDWYTVSGSQLEIITASDGLSLTANQVEQLVSAMAAFTPPASGELTLSDDVRDQLVPMLVPGWA
;
A
#
# COMPACT_ATOMS: atom_id res chain seq x y z
N MET A 1 -40.80 -9.77 11.07
CA MET A 1 -39.50 -9.37 11.65
C MET A 1 -38.46 -10.11 10.84
N ALA A 2 -37.85 -9.46 9.85
CA ALA A 2 -36.83 -10.07 9.00
C ALA A 2 -35.46 -9.90 9.69
N SER A 3 -34.79 -11.00 9.96
CA SER A 3 -33.40 -11.02 10.44
C SER A 3 -32.50 -10.40 9.36
N PRO A 4 -31.58 -9.46 9.70
CA PRO A 4 -30.60 -8.98 8.75
C PRO A 4 -29.61 -10.10 8.42
N ASP A 5 -29.50 -10.39 7.13
CA ASP A 5 -28.50 -11.29 6.53
C ASP A 5 -27.09 -10.75 6.84
N LEU A 6 -26.32 -11.51 7.62
CA LEU A 6 -24.91 -11.24 7.92
C LEU A 6 -24.01 -11.87 6.86
N SER A 7 -24.29 -11.60 5.58
CA SER A 7 -23.33 -11.81 4.51
C SER A 7 -22.37 -10.62 4.46
N CYS A 8 -21.53 -10.50 5.49
CA CYS A 8 -20.38 -9.62 5.45
C CYS A 8 -19.38 -10.27 4.46
N PRO A 9 -18.99 -9.62 3.36
CA PRO A 9 -17.93 -10.14 2.51
C PRO A 9 -16.68 -10.28 3.38
N ILE A 10 -16.04 -11.46 3.32
CA ILE A 10 -14.81 -11.72 4.05
C ILE A 10 -13.70 -10.97 3.31
N TYR A 11 -13.55 -9.67 3.56
CA TYR A 11 -12.45 -8.88 3.01
C TYR A 11 -11.15 -9.32 3.69
N HIS A 12 -10.15 -9.70 2.91
CA HIS A 12 -8.79 -9.91 3.42
C HIS A 12 -8.10 -8.55 3.57
N VAL A 13 -8.09 -8.02 4.79
CA VAL A 13 -7.55 -6.68 5.12
C VAL A 13 -6.22 -6.82 5.86
N LEU A 14 -5.21 -6.07 5.42
CA LEU A 14 -3.98 -5.81 6.18
C LEU A 14 -4.11 -4.45 6.87
N SER A 15 -3.94 -4.40 8.19
CA SER A 15 -3.97 -3.15 8.97
C SER A 15 -2.62 -2.91 9.64
N LEU A 16 -2.01 -1.76 9.35
CA LEU A 16 -0.78 -1.28 9.98
C LEU A 16 -1.15 -0.43 11.20
N ILE A 17 -0.67 -0.77 12.39
CA ILE A 17 -1.19 -0.25 13.68
C ILE A 17 -0.24 0.69 14.45
N ASN A 18 0.93 1.05 13.89
CA ASN A 18 1.99 1.77 14.61
C ASN A 18 2.38 3.12 13.95
N ASP A 19 1.45 4.08 13.86
CA ASP A 19 1.73 5.43 13.30
C ASP A 19 2.35 5.44 11.90
N ILE A 20 2.23 4.33 11.15
CA ILE A 20 2.65 4.24 9.75
C ILE A 20 1.57 4.91 8.92
N SER A 21 1.81 6.18 8.58
CA SER A 21 0.91 6.94 7.71
C SER A 21 1.08 6.50 6.26
N HIS A 22 0.04 6.72 5.46
CA HIS A 22 0.01 6.33 4.05
C HIS A 22 1.19 6.89 3.21
N ASP A 23 1.75 8.02 3.61
CA ASP A 23 2.89 8.70 2.99
C ASP A 23 4.26 8.16 3.44
N GLN A 24 4.27 7.23 4.40
CA GLN A 24 5.46 6.52 4.87
C GLN A 24 5.57 5.10 4.28
N LEU A 25 4.79 4.80 3.26
CA LEU A 25 4.78 3.51 2.59
C LEU A 25 5.38 3.62 1.20
N TRP A 26 6.31 2.73 0.90
CA TRP A 26 6.87 2.57 -0.43
C TRP A 26 6.45 1.22 -1.01
N PHE A 27 5.74 1.26 -2.13
CA PHE A 27 5.26 0.09 -2.85
C PHE A 27 6.19 -0.19 -4.02
N ALA A 28 6.70 -1.42 -4.10
CA ALA A 28 7.56 -1.85 -5.19
C ALA A 28 7.24 -3.29 -5.61
N GLN A 29 7.29 -3.54 -6.91
CA GLN A 29 7.27 -4.89 -7.45
C GLN A 29 8.65 -5.53 -7.31
N SER A 30 8.70 -6.75 -6.76
CA SER A 30 9.91 -7.57 -6.70
C SER A 30 9.64 -8.94 -7.33
N GLY A 31 9.96 -9.07 -8.61
CA GLY A 31 9.61 -10.27 -9.38
C GLY A 31 8.09 -10.47 -9.42
N ASN A 32 7.61 -11.52 -8.78
CA ASN A 32 6.20 -11.87 -8.71
C ASN A 32 5.49 -11.39 -7.44
N ASP A 33 6.23 -10.74 -6.53
CA ASP A 33 5.74 -10.33 -5.22
C ASP A 33 5.58 -8.82 -5.13
N LEU A 34 4.65 -8.37 -4.27
CA LEU A 34 4.56 -6.97 -3.87
C LEU A 34 5.34 -6.74 -2.57
N GLY A 35 6.30 -5.82 -2.61
CA GLY A 35 6.98 -5.32 -1.42
C GLY A 35 6.37 -4.01 -0.95
N ILE A 36 6.08 -3.93 0.35
CA ILE A 36 5.64 -2.73 1.04
C ILE A 36 6.68 -2.40 2.09
N GLN A 37 7.51 -1.39 1.82
CA GLN A 37 8.54 -0.94 2.75
C GLN A 37 8.01 0.23 3.59
N VAL A 38 8.29 0.19 4.89
CA VAL A 38 8.06 1.33 5.78
C VAL A 38 9.27 2.25 5.72
N ILE A 39 9.04 3.48 5.25
CA ILE A 39 10.08 4.48 5.09
C ILE A 39 10.63 4.87 6.46
N GLY A 40 11.96 4.92 6.59
CA GLY A 40 12.63 5.14 7.87
C GLY A 40 12.91 3.88 8.69
N THR A 41 12.41 2.71 8.29
CA THR A 41 12.75 1.43 8.94
C THR A 41 13.34 0.41 7.96
N GLN A 42 13.71 -0.76 8.48
CA GLN A 42 14.10 -1.92 7.67
C GLN A 42 12.92 -2.90 7.49
N ASP A 43 11.72 -2.53 7.96
CA ASP A 43 10.56 -3.39 7.91
C ASP A 43 9.99 -3.40 6.48
N ILE A 44 9.91 -4.60 5.91
CA ILE A 44 9.33 -4.83 4.61
C ILE A 44 8.26 -5.91 4.78
N VAL A 45 7.05 -5.59 4.37
CA VAL A 45 5.96 -6.55 4.23
C VAL A 45 5.96 -7.04 2.79
N THR A 46 6.19 -8.33 2.59
CA THR A 46 6.12 -8.94 1.26
C THR A 46 4.83 -9.73 1.12
N ILE A 47 4.04 -9.40 0.10
CA ILE A 47 2.89 -10.20 -0.32
C ILE A 47 3.35 -11.08 -1.48
N GLN A 48 3.48 -12.37 -1.17
CA GLN A 48 3.92 -13.37 -2.13
C GLN A 48 2.88 -13.58 -3.22
N ASP A 49 3.35 -13.85 -4.44
CA ASP A 49 2.52 -14.24 -5.58
C ASP A 49 1.48 -13.18 -6.01
N TRP A 50 1.70 -11.91 -5.63
CA TRP A 50 0.80 -10.80 -5.98
C TRP A 50 0.56 -10.67 -7.49
N TYR A 51 1.59 -10.93 -8.30
CA TYR A 51 1.54 -10.77 -9.76
C TYR A 51 1.40 -12.09 -10.53
N THR A 52 1.23 -13.23 -9.85
CA THR A 52 1.14 -14.55 -10.54
C THR A 52 -0.28 -14.91 -10.98
N VAL A 53 -1.29 -14.56 -10.18
CA VAL A 53 -2.70 -14.87 -10.47
C VAL A 53 -3.54 -13.59 -10.41
N SER A 54 -4.08 -13.17 -11.55
CA SER A 54 -5.03 -12.07 -11.62
C SER A 54 -6.28 -12.42 -10.81
N GLY A 55 -6.57 -11.61 -9.78
CA GLY A 55 -7.73 -11.80 -8.88
C GLY A 55 -7.44 -12.46 -7.53
N SER A 56 -6.19 -12.83 -7.22
CA SER A 56 -5.77 -13.30 -5.89
C SER A 56 -5.08 -12.22 -5.04
N GLN A 57 -5.03 -10.98 -5.54
CA GLN A 57 -4.45 -9.85 -4.84
C GLN A 57 -5.28 -9.49 -3.61
N LEU A 58 -4.66 -8.91 -2.58
CA LEU A 58 -5.44 -8.36 -1.46
C LEU A 58 -6.40 -7.30 -2.00
N GLU A 59 -7.64 -7.37 -1.55
CA GLU A 59 -8.68 -6.45 -2.00
C GLU A 59 -8.46 -5.05 -1.41
N ILE A 60 -7.95 -4.97 -0.16
CA ILE A 60 -7.78 -3.72 0.59
C ILE A 60 -6.52 -3.76 1.48
N ILE A 61 -5.69 -2.71 1.40
CA ILE A 61 -4.58 -2.42 2.33
C ILE A 61 -4.93 -1.16 3.10
N THR A 62 -4.98 -1.21 4.43
CA THR A 62 -5.34 -0.06 5.28
C THR A 62 -4.14 0.41 6.10
N ALA A 63 -3.77 1.68 5.93
CA ALA A 63 -2.74 2.36 6.72
C ALA A 63 -3.26 2.77 8.11
N SER A 64 -2.35 3.18 9.02
CA SER A 64 -2.72 3.47 10.41
C SER A 64 -3.56 4.73 10.59
N ASP A 65 -3.54 5.63 9.59
CA ASP A 65 -4.39 6.82 9.49
C ASP A 65 -5.82 6.50 9.03
N GLY A 66 -6.13 5.23 8.80
CA GLY A 66 -7.46 4.74 8.41
C GLY A 66 -7.72 4.80 6.90
N LEU A 67 -6.76 5.29 6.12
CA LEU A 67 -6.88 5.34 4.67
C LEU A 67 -6.64 3.96 4.07
N SER A 68 -7.41 3.62 3.04
CA SER A 68 -7.36 2.31 2.41
C SER A 68 -7.01 2.37 0.91
N LEU A 69 -6.21 1.41 0.44
CA LEU A 69 -5.87 1.18 -0.97
C LEU A 69 -6.53 -0.09 -1.47
N THR A 70 -7.18 0.00 -2.63
CA THR A 70 -7.56 -1.18 -3.43
C THR A 70 -6.38 -1.71 -4.22
N ALA A 71 -6.44 -2.97 -4.67
CA ALA A 71 -5.40 -3.54 -5.55
C ALA A 71 -5.07 -2.64 -6.76
N ASN A 72 -6.06 -2.01 -7.39
CA ASN A 72 -5.80 -1.10 -8.52
C ASN A 72 -5.02 0.15 -8.10
N GLN A 73 -5.34 0.72 -6.94
CA GLN A 73 -4.63 1.89 -6.42
C GLN A 73 -3.19 1.53 -6.01
N VAL A 74 -2.97 0.30 -5.51
CA VAL A 74 -1.62 -0.23 -5.28
C VAL A 74 -0.82 -0.26 -6.58
N GLU A 75 -1.39 -0.77 -7.68
CA GLU A 75 -0.70 -0.79 -8.98
C GLU A 75 -0.34 0.62 -9.49
N GLN A 76 -1.24 1.60 -9.30
CA GLN A 76 -0.97 2.99 -9.64
C GLN A 76 0.21 3.54 -8.84
N LEU A 77 0.29 3.22 -7.54
CA LEU A 77 1.40 3.63 -6.69
C LEU A 77 2.71 2.92 -7.04
N VAL A 78 2.67 1.61 -7.31
CA VAL A 78 3.85 0.85 -7.77
C VAL A 78 4.40 1.46 -9.06
N SER A 79 3.53 1.76 -10.03
CA SER A 79 3.94 2.41 -11.28
C SER A 79 4.50 3.82 -11.06
N ALA A 80 3.94 4.59 -10.13
CA ALA A 80 4.42 5.92 -9.78
C ALA A 80 5.81 5.85 -9.15
N MET A 81 5.94 5.01 -8.12
CA MET A 81 7.15 4.84 -7.31
C MET A 81 8.28 4.17 -8.09
N ALA A 82 7.98 3.32 -9.07
CA ALA A 82 8.96 2.76 -9.98
C ALA A 82 9.69 3.81 -10.83
N ALA A 83 9.13 5.02 -10.99
CA ALA A 83 9.81 6.14 -11.65
C ALA A 83 10.88 6.80 -10.76
N PHE A 84 10.93 6.44 -9.47
CA PHE A 84 11.79 7.04 -8.47
C PHE A 84 12.72 5.99 -7.84
N THR A 85 13.82 6.45 -7.25
CA THR A 85 14.71 5.57 -6.49
C THR A 85 14.09 5.29 -5.11
N PRO A 86 13.99 4.02 -4.68
CA PRO A 86 13.47 3.70 -3.35
C PRO A 86 14.32 4.36 -2.26
N PRO A 87 13.68 4.85 -1.17
CA PRO A 87 14.39 5.47 -0.06
C PRO A 87 15.35 4.47 0.59
N ALA A 88 16.56 4.94 0.91
CA ALA A 88 17.54 4.10 1.60
C ALA A 88 17.03 3.74 3.00
N SER A 89 17.34 2.53 3.46
CA SER A 89 17.08 2.10 4.84
C SER A 89 17.83 3.01 5.80
N GLY A 90 17.13 3.94 6.47
CA GLY A 90 17.70 4.98 7.32
C GLY A 90 17.30 6.41 6.92
N GLU A 91 16.72 6.60 5.74
CA GLU A 91 16.05 7.84 5.36
C GLU A 91 14.71 7.92 6.10
N LEU A 92 14.61 8.78 7.11
CA LEU A 92 13.42 8.87 7.98
C LEU A 92 12.19 9.46 7.28
N THR A 93 12.39 10.13 6.15
CA THR A 93 11.34 10.84 5.41
C THR A 93 11.63 10.84 3.93
N LEU A 94 10.61 10.66 3.09
CA LEU A 94 10.71 11.01 1.66
C LEU A 94 11.15 12.47 1.52
N SER A 95 12.06 12.73 0.58
CA SER A 95 12.44 14.10 0.21
C SER A 95 11.21 14.85 -0.31
N ASP A 96 11.12 16.15 -0.03
CA ASP A 96 9.95 16.97 -0.38
C ASP A 96 9.63 16.93 -1.89
N ASP A 97 10.65 16.90 -2.75
CA ASP A 97 10.51 16.77 -4.20
C ASP A 97 9.79 15.49 -4.65
N VAL A 98 10.09 14.36 -3.99
CA VAL A 98 9.46 13.07 -4.28
C VAL A 98 8.05 13.04 -3.69
N ARG A 99 7.87 13.60 -2.49
CA ARG A 99 6.56 13.75 -1.86
C ARG A 99 5.63 14.58 -2.74
N ASP A 100 6.04 15.75 -3.20
CA ASP A 100 5.22 16.65 -4.02
C ASP A 100 4.81 16.04 -5.36
N GLN A 101 5.63 15.15 -5.92
CA GLN A 101 5.30 14.42 -7.16
C GLN A 101 4.40 13.21 -6.91
N LEU A 102 4.50 12.55 -5.75
CA LEU A 102 3.65 11.43 -5.37
C LEU A 102 2.29 11.87 -4.80
N VAL A 103 2.21 13.02 -4.12
CA VAL A 103 0.98 13.60 -3.54
C VAL A 103 -0.21 13.58 -4.51
N PRO A 104 -0.10 14.05 -5.77
CA PRO A 104 -1.23 14.00 -6.70
C PRO A 104 -1.66 12.58 -7.10
N MET A 105 -0.79 11.58 -6.94
CA MET A 105 -1.09 10.16 -7.19
C MET A 105 -1.57 9.42 -5.94
N LEU A 106 -1.19 9.90 -4.75
CA LEU A 106 -1.64 9.40 -3.45
C LEU A 106 -3.09 9.84 -3.17
N VAL A 107 -3.44 11.11 -3.35
CA VAL A 107 -4.75 11.67 -2.94
C VAL A 107 -5.98 11.00 -3.57
N PRO A 108 -5.99 10.56 -4.85
CA PRO A 108 -7.11 9.79 -5.42
C PRO A 108 -7.11 8.30 -5.02
N GLY A 109 -5.99 7.81 -4.50
CA GLY A 109 -5.75 6.40 -4.16
C GLY A 109 -6.18 6.03 -2.76
N TRP A 110 -6.18 6.97 -1.82
CA TRP A 110 -6.48 6.74 -0.42
C TRP A 110 -7.88 7.28 -0.09
N ALA A 111 -8.84 6.38 0.18
CA ALA A 111 -10.23 6.72 0.51
C ALA A 111 -10.72 6.01 1.78
#